data_AF-A0AAD6BB95-F1
#
_entry.id   AF-A0AAD6BB95-F1
#
_cell.length_a   1.000
_cell.length_b   1.000
_cell.length_c   1.000
_cell.angle_alpha   90.00
_cell.angle_beta   90.00
_cell.angle_gamma   90.00
#
_symmetry.space_group_name_H-M   'P 1'
#
loop_
_entity.id
_entity.type
_entity.pdbx_description
1 polymer ?
#
loop_
_entity_poly.entity_id
_entity_poly.type
_entity_poly.pdbx_seq_one_letter_code
_entity_poly.pdbx_strand_id
1 'polypeptide(L)'
;MLAHRPACTDPPVNLLSRVQALMVDFFWDRMHWVPQSVLFLPKEEGGHGLVHLASRGAAFRLRFVQRFLIGPADLVWRPVARALLERCGGLGLAESLFLMDLKGLRLNNLSGFYGGLFKVWGLLRKERPECCGSLFWLLREPVVRGSRFVCGVGPSLQQRLCEERILTLGQVVEVLNQSRLQERVDTRWRAHLGLTEAQRPEWRALYKPSLTKRGGDLQWRILHAA
;
A
#
# COMPACT_ATOMS: atom_id res chain seq x y z
N MET A 1 14.82 2.31 18.44
CA MET A 1 13.63 3.20 18.37
C MET A 1 13.96 4.57 17.72
N LEU A 2 14.74 4.63 16.63
CA LEU A 2 15.30 5.91 16.10
C LEU A 2 15.24 6.09 14.57
N ALA A 3 14.70 5.14 13.81
CA ALA A 3 14.74 5.19 12.34
C ALA A 3 13.79 6.22 11.70
N HIS A 4 12.88 6.85 12.47
CA HIS A 4 11.83 7.72 11.90
C HIS A 4 12.09 9.23 12.05
N ARG A 5 13.06 9.66 12.86
CA ARG A 5 13.26 11.10 13.12
C ARG A 5 14.26 11.82 12.21
N PRO A 6 15.33 11.18 11.69
CA PRO A 6 16.19 11.82 10.68
C PRO A 6 16.06 11.24 9.26
N ALA A 7 15.51 10.02 9.08
CA ALA A 7 15.53 9.33 7.78
C ALA A 7 14.40 9.77 6.81
N CYS A 8 13.47 10.63 7.25
CA CYS A 8 12.32 11.05 6.45
C CYS A 8 12.51 12.42 5.77
N THR A 9 13.64 13.10 5.99
CA THR A 9 13.97 14.30 5.21
C THR A 9 14.55 13.86 3.88
N ASP A 10 13.81 14.10 2.80
CA ASP A 10 14.40 13.95 1.47
C ASP A 10 15.62 14.88 1.37
N PRO A 11 16.74 14.39 0.84
CA PRO A 11 17.88 15.25 0.60
C PRO A 11 17.48 16.38 -0.37
N PRO A 12 18.12 17.56 -0.27
CA PRO A 12 17.92 18.63 -1.22
C PRO A 12 17.99 18.14 -2.67
N VAL A 13 17.18 18.76 -3.53
CA VAL A 13 17.18 18.45 -4.96
C VAL A 13 18.61 18.56 -5.48
N ASN A 14 19.07 17.54 -6.21
CA ASN A 14 20.43 17.40 -6.76
C ASN A 14 21.56 17.05 -5.77
N LEU A 15 21.31 16.91 -4.46
CA LEU A 15 22.39 16.49 -3.56
C LEU A 15 22.91 15.09 -3.91
N LEU A 16 22.01 14.13 -4.11
CA LEU A 16 22.40 12.75 -4.45
C LEU A 16 23.13 12.67 -5.80
N SER A 17 22.71 13.45 -6.81
CA SER A 17 23.39 13.47 -8.10
C SER A 17 24.76 14.14 -8.01
N ARG A 18 24.91 15.20 -7.20
CA ARG A 18 26.21 15.83 -6.94
C ARG A 18 27.16 14.90 -6.20
N VAL A 19 26.69 14.23 -5.14
CA VAL A 19 27.51 13.25 -4.42
C VAL A 19 27.89 12.09 -5.34
N GLN A 20 26.95 11.59 -6.14
CA GLN A 20 27.22 10.54 -7.12
C GLN A 20 28.31 10.97 -8.13
N ALA A 21 28.23 12.20 -8.65
CA ALA A 21 29.21 12.75 -9.57
C ALA A 21 30.60 12.86 -8.91
N LEU A 22 30.67 13.43 -7.70
CA LEU A 22 31.92 13.53 -6.95
C LEU A 22 32.55 12.17 -6.65
N MET A 23 31.74 11.15 -6.35
CA MET A 23 32.24 9.79 -6.17
C MET A 23 32.84 9.23 -7.47
N VAL A 24 32.16 9.40 -8.60
CA VAL A 24 32.65 8.96 -9.91
C VAL A 24 33.94 9.69 -10.29
N ASP A 25 33.99 11.01 -10.09
CA ASP A 25 35.16 11.84 -10.36
C ASP A 25 36.35 11.48 -9.47
N PHE A 26 36.11 11.21 -8.18
CA PHE A 26 37.15 10.83 -7.22
C PHE A 26 37.83 9.51 -7.61
N PHE A 27 37.06 8.50 -8.01
CA PHE A 27 37.63 7.19 -8.32
C PHE A 27 38.37 7.15 -9.67
N TRP A 28 38.11 8.13 -10.56
CA TRP A 28 38.68 8.14 -11.90
C TRP A 28 39.50 9.40 -12.21
N ASP A 29 39.76 10.28 -11.25
CA ASP A 29 40.45 11.58 -11.46
C ASP A 29 39.89 12.34 -12.68
N ARG A 30 38.56 12.31 -12.86
CA ARG A 30 37.83 12.85 -14.04
C ARG A 30 38.16 12.20 -15.39
N MET A 31 38.85 11.06 -15.40
CA MET A 31 39.14 10.26 -16.59
C MET A 31 38.13 9.14 -16.77
N HIS A 32 37.03 9.41 -17.47
CA HIS A 32 35.95 8.45 -17.68
C HIS A 32 36.25 7.49 -18.84
N TRP A 33 37.12 6.50 -18.62
CA TRP A 33 37.43 5.48 -19.63
C TRP A 33 36.40 4.36 -19.72
N VAL A 34 35.50 4.27 -18.73
CA VAL A 34 34.45 3.27 -18.63
C VAL A 34 33.10 3.98 -18.51
N PRO A 35 32.05 3.53 -19.24
CA PRO A 35 30.71 4.09 -19.09
C PRO A 35 30.20 4.00 -17.65
N GLN A 36 29.51 5.05 -17.20
CA GLN A 36 29.00 5.15 -15.82
C GLN A 36 28.09 3.97 -15.44
N SER A 37 27.33 3.41 -16.39
CA SER A 37 26.48 2.24 -16.18
C SER A 37 27.25 1.00 -15.73
N VAL A 38 28.46 0.79 -16.25
CA VAL A 38 29.32 -0.36 -15.91
C VAL A 38 29.90 -0.24 -14.50
N LEU A 39 30.17 1.00 -14.04
CA LEU A 39 30.64 1.25 -12.68
C LEU A 39 29.66 0.71 -11.63
N PHE A 40 28.36 0.80 -11.93
CA PHE A 40 27.29 0.40 -11.02
C PHE A 40 26.97 -1.09 -11.03
N LEU A 41 27.52 -1.85 -11.98
CA LEU A 41 27.31 -3.30 -12.04
C LEU A 41 28.06 -3.99 -10.89
N PRO A 42 27.55 -5.14 -10.42
CA PRO A 42 28.29 -6.02 -9.52
C PRO A 42 29.65 -6.40 -10.10
N LYS A 43 30.62 -6.68 -9.22
CA LYS A 43 31.96 -7.14 -9.65
C LYS A 43 31.90 -8.43 -10.47
N GLU A 44 30.94 -9.30 -10.15
CA GLU A 44 30.71 -10.57 -10.86
C GLU A 44 30.22 -10.37 -12.31
N GLU A 45 29.63 -9.22 -12.62
CA GLU A 45 29.16 -8.85 -13.96
C GLU A 45 30.18 -8.00 -14.72
N GLY A 46 31.44 -7.96 -14.25
CA GLY A 46 32.50 -7.14 -14.84
C GLY A 46 32.42 -5.66 -14.46
N GLY A 47 31.60 -5.31 -13.48
CA GLY A 47 31.49 -3.95 -12.94
C GLY A 47 32.47 -3.65 -11.82
N HIS A 48 32.32 -2.47 -11.22
CA HIS A 48 33.15 -2.02 -10.09
C HIS A 48 32.41 -2.05 -8.74
N GLY A 49 31.13 -2.41 -8.72
CA GLY A 49 30.32 -2.46 -7.52
C GLY A 49 30.04 -1.09 -6.89
N LEU A 50 30.15 -0.01 -7.66
CA LEU A 50 29.82 1.33 -7.18
C LEU A 50 28.32 1.41 -6.93
N VAL A 51 27.92 1.89 -5.74
CA VAL A 51 26.50 1.99 -5.41
C VAL A 51 25.87 3.16 -6.16
N HIS A 52 24.84 2.89 -6.96
CA HIS A 52 24.00 3.95 -7.51
C HIS A 52 23.04 4.49 -6.43
N LEU A 53 23.30 5.69 -5.94
CA LEU A 53 22.61 6.28 -4.77
C LEU A 53 21.11 6.44 -4.99
N ALA A 54 20.68 6.85 -6.18
CA ALA A 54 19.26 6.99 -6.50
C ALA A 54 18.55 5.63 -6.52
N SER A 55 19.18 4.60 -7.09
CA SER A 55 18.63 3.22 -7.07
C SER A 55 18.54 2.69 -5.65
N ARG A 56 19.53 2.95 -4.79
CA ARG A 56 19.49 2.56 -3.38
C ARG A 56 18.36 3.26 -2.63
N GLY A 57 18.13 4.55 -2.89
CA GLY A 57 17.00 5.30 -2.36
C GLY A 57 15.64 4.77 -2.83
N ALA A 58 15.53 4.35 -4.09
CA ALA A 58 14.32 3.74 -4.63
C ALA A 58 14.07 2.36 -3.98
N ALA A 59 15.09 1.50 -3.91
CA ALA A 59 15.00 0.18 -3.28
C ALA A 59 14.60 0.28 -1.80
N PHE A 60 15.14 1.26 -1.07
CA PHE A 60 14.73 1.51 0.32
C PHE A 60 13.23 1.85 0.43
N ARG A 61 12.74 2.77 -0.40
CA ARG A 61 11.32 3.14 -0.45
C ARG A 61 10.45 1.95 -0.85
N LEU A 62 10.89 1.11 -1.77
CA LEU A 62 10.15 -0.08 -2.15
C LEU A 62 10.07 -1.10 -1.01
N ARG A 63 11.18 -1.34 -0.30
CA ARG A 63 11.18 -2.18 0.91
C ARG A 63 10.27 -1.60 2.00
N PHE A 64 10.23 -0.28 2.14
CA PHE A 64 9.28 0.37 3.05
C PHE A 64 7.84 0.04 2.66
N VAL A 65 7.46 0.23 1.39
CA VAL A 65 6.11 -0.11 0.89
C VAL A 65 5.80 -1.59 1.11
N GLN A 66 6.73 -2.49 0.80
CA GLN A 66 6.56 -3.93 1.02
C GLN A 66 6.29 -4.26 2.49
N ARG A 67 7.08 -3.70 3.41
CA ARG A 67 6.87 -3.89 4.86
C ARG A 67 5.59 -3.22 5.34
N PHE A 68 5.21 -2.08 4.76
CA PHE A 68 3.98 -1.38 5.09
C PHE A 68 2.74 -2.17 4.67
N LEU A 69 2.76 -2.82 3.51
CA LEU A 69 1.61 -3.58 2.98
C LEU A 69 1.55 -5.03 3.50
N ILE A 70 2.68 -5.73 3.53
CA ILE A 70 2.74 -7.19 3.74
C ILE A 70 3.59 -7.55 4.98
N GLY A 71 4.27 -6.58 5.59
CA GLY A 71 5.11 -6.82 6.76
C GLY A 71 4.33 -7.23 8.01
N PRO A 72 5.05 -7.67 9.06
CA PRO A 72 4.44 -8.14 10.31
C PRO A 72 3.68 -7.03 11.05
N ALA A 73 2.73 -7.41 11.91
CA ALA A 73 1.82 -6.47 12.57
C ALA A 73 2.50 -5.63 13.67
N ASP A 74 3.63 -6.10 14.20
CA ASP A 74 4.40 -5.53 15.31
C ASP A 74 5.29 -4.33 14.93
N LEU A 75 5.20 -3.86 13.69
CA LEU A 75 5.97 -2.70 13.22
C LEU A 75 5.47 -1.41 13.88
N VAL A 76 6.21 -0.95 14.89
CA VAL A 76 5.92 0.27 15.68
C VAL A 76 5.67 1.54 14.86
N TRP A 77 6.19 1.61 13.64
CA TRP A 77 6.04 2.77 12.76
C TRP A 77 4.86 2.70 11.81
N ARG A 78 4.25 1.52 11.66
CA ARG A 78 3.15 1.31 10.71
C ARG A 78 1.92 2.17 11.04
N PRO A 79 1.50 2.35 12.31
CA PRO A 79 0.39 3.24 12.63
C PRO A 79 0.67 4.70 12.26
N VAL A 80 1.91 5.17 12.48
CA VAL A 80 2.32 6.54 12.12
C VAL A 80 2.33 6.72 10.60
N ALA A 81 2.89 5.76 9.87
CA ALA A 81 2.89 5.78 8.41
C ALA A 81 1.46 5.75 7.84
N ARG A 82 0.57 4.95 8.43
CA ARG A 82 -0.84 4.90 8.08
C ARG A 82 -1.50 6.27 8.27
N ALA A 83 -1.38 6.88 9.45
CA ALA A 83 -1.96 8.18 9.73
C ALA A 83 -1.45 9.30 8.80
N LEU A 84 -0.18 9.24 8.40
CA LEU A 84 0.38 10.19 7.42
C LEU A 84 -0.15 9.96 6.01
N LEU A 85 -0.32 8.70 5.59
CA LEU A 85 -0.88 8.35 4.30
C LEU A 85 -2.37 8.67 4.20
N GLU A 86 -3.15 8.49 5.27
CA GLU A 86 -4.58 8.83 5.32
C GLU A 86 -4.84 10.33 5.06
N ARG A 87 -3.85 11.20 5.31
CA ARG A 87 -3.92 12.62 4.98
C ARG A 87 -3.76 12.93 3.49
N CYS A 88 -3.37 11.94 2.68
CA CYS A 88 -3.18 12.10 1.24
C CYS A 88 -4.50 12.46 0.55
N GLY A 89 -4.53 13.64 -0.08
CA GLY A 89 -5.70 14.13 -0.81
C GLY A 89 -6.98 14.29 0.01
N GLY A 90 -6.93 14.22 1.34
CA GLY A 90 -8.12 14.25 2.21
C GLY A 90 -8.99 12.98 2.12
N LEU A 91 -8.47 11.91 1.51
CA LEU A 91 -9.26 10.71 1.22
C LEU A 91 -9.39 9.76 2.41
N GLY A 92 -8.50 9.82 3.41
CA GLY A 92 -8.53 8.85 4.52
C GLY A 92 -8.23 7.41 4.06
N LEU A 93 -7.66 7.25 2.86
CA LEU A 93 -7.23 5.95 2.36
C LEU A 93 -5.78 5.72 2.78
N ALA A 94 -5.50 4.57 3.39
CA ALA A 94 -4.16 4.18 3.80
C ALA A 94 -3.52 3.26 2.76
N GLU A 95 -3.55 1.94 2.97
CA GLU A 95 -2.99 0.94 2.05
C GLU A 95 -3.67 0.98 0.67
N SER A 96 -4.96 1.28 0.63
CA SER A 96 -5.74 1.34 -0.61
C SER A 96 -5.26 2.43 -1.58
N LEU A 97 -4.49 3.43 -1.13
CA LEU A 97 -3.86 4.42 -2.03
C LEU A 97 -2.96 3.76 -3.07
N PHE A 98 -2.32 2.65 -2.73
CA PHE A 98 -1.41 1.93 -3.63
C PHE A 98 -2.17 1.17 -4.74
N LEU A 99 -3.50 1.08 -4.66
CA LEU A 99 -4.39 0.49 -5.68
C LEU A 99 -5.01 1.55 -6.61
N MET A 100 -4.85 2.84 -6.29
CA MET A 100 -5.42 3.94 -7.08
C MET A 100 -4.51 4.36 -8.24
N ASP A 101 -5.12 4.96 -9.26
CA ASP A 101 -4.40 5.84 -10.17
C ASP A 101 -4.24 7.22 -9.52
N LEU A 102 -2.99 7.57 -9.20
CA LEU A 102 -2.64 8.79 -8.49
C LEU A 102 -2.34 9.96 -9.42
N LYS A 103 -2.50 9.79 -10.74
CA LYS A 103 -2.41 10.90 -11.69
C LYS A 103 -3.40 12.00 -11.29
N GLY A 104 -2.88 13.22 -11.15
CA GLY A 104 -3.70 14.39 -10.75
C GLY A 104 -4.19 14.40 -9.30
N LEU A 105 -3.62 13.58 -8.41
CA LEU A 105 -3.89 13.66 -6.97
C LEU A 105 -2.92 14.66 -6.32
N ARG A 106 -3.43 15.54 -5.45
CA ARG A 106 -2.59 16.53 -4.75
C ARG A 106 -1.78 15.81 -3.67
N LEU A 107 -0.51 15.57 -3.94
CA LEU A 107 0.44 14.97 -2.99
C LEU A 107 1.08 16.00 -2.05
N ASN A 108 0.70 17.28 -2.16
CA ASN A 108 1.36 18.40 -1.47
C ASN A 108 1.32 18.30 0.07
N ASN A 109 0.36 17.55 0.61
CA ASN A 109 0.21 17.35 2.06
C ASN A 109 1.11 16.23 2.61
N LEU A 110 1.86 15.54 1.73
CA LEU A 110 2.81 14.50 2.11
C LEU A 110 4.23 15.06 2.12
N SER A 111 5.04 14.64 3.10
CA SER A 111 6.48 14.90 3.05
C SER A 111 7.09 14.28 1.79
N GLY A 112 8.23 14.81 1.33
CA GLY A 112 8.95 14.26 0.18
C GLY A 112 9.13 12.74 0.23
N PHE A 113 9.47 12.18 1.40
CA PHE A 113 9.63 10.73 1.56
C PHE A 113 8.38 9.94 1.14
N TYR A 114 7.21 10.28 1.70
CA TYR A 114 5.93 9.63 1.40
C TYR A 114 5.47 9.88 -0.04
N GLY A 115 5.69 11.09 -0.59
CA GLY A 115 5.46 11.36 -2.01
C GLY A 115 6.35 10.49 -2.91
N GLY A 116 7.60 10.27 -2.52
CA GLY A 116 8.55 9.41 -3.19
C GLY A 116 8.16 7.93 -3.22
N LEU A 117 7.36 7.45 -2.24
CA LEU A 117 6.86 6.07 -2.24
C LEU A 117 6.01 5.80 -3.49
N PHE A 118 5.14 6.74 -3.86
CA PHE A 118 4.27 6.60 -5.04
C PHE A 118 5.05 6.69 -6.35
N LYS A 119 6.11 7.50 -6.41
CA LYS A 119 7.02 7.54 -7.57
C LYS A 119 7.67 6.17 -7.81
N VAL A 120 8.23 5.57 -6.76
CA VAL A 120 8.87 4.25 -6.85
C VAL A 120 7.84 3.15 -7.11
N TRP A 121 6.67 3.23 -6.47
CA TRP A 121 5.57 2.31 -6.72
C TRP A 121 5.06 2.37 -8.17
N GLY A 122 5.17 3.52 -8.83
CA GLY A 122 4.85 3.70 -10.25
C GLY A 122 5.83 3.03 -11.21
N LEU A 123 7.04 2.68 -10.76
CA LEU A 123 8.04 1.98 -11.60
C LEU A 123 7.69 0.50 -11.80
N LEU A 124 6.82 -0.06 -10.96
CA LEU A 124 6.47 -1.47 -11.02
C LEU A 124 5.27 -1.73 -11.91
N ARG A 125 5.39 -2.76 -12.76
CA ARG A 125 4.25 -3.38 -13.43
C ARG A 125 3.44 -4.15 -12.38
N LYS A 126 2.18 -3.78 -12.22
CA LYS A 126 1.26 -4.37 -11.23
C LYS A 126 0.30 -5.27 -11.98
N GLU A 127 0.40 -6.57 -11.75
CA GLU A 127 -0.52 -7.54 -12.29
C GLU A 127 -1.48 -8.01 -11.21
N ARG A 128 -2.75 -8.12 -11.57
CA ARG A 128 -3.76 -8.71 -10.70
C ARG A 128 -3.87 -10.20 -11.01
N PRO A 129 -3.91 -11.06 -9.99
CA PRO A 129 -4.32 -12.44 -10.18
C PRO A 129 -5.75 -12.47 -10.76
N GLU A 130 -5.96 -13.23 -11.84
CA GLU A 130 -7.24 -13.33 -12.54
C GLU A 130 -8.38 -13.81 -11.61
N CYS A 131 -8.04 -14.67 -10.64
CA CYS A 131 -8.94 -15.07 -9.57
C CYS A 131 -8.56 -14.37 -8.25
N CYS A 132 -9.19 -13.23 -7.95
CA CYS A 132 -9.20 -12.71 -6.60
C CYS A 132 -10.18 -13.54 -5.74
N GLY A 133 -9.69 -14.63 -5.13
CA GLY A 133 -10.50 -15.50 -4.27
C GLY A 133 -10.89 -14.91 -2.91
N SER A 134 -10.51 -13.66 -2.61
CA SER A 134 -10.72 -13.05 -1.30
C SER A 134 -11.63 -11.83 -1.38
N LEU A 135 -12.83 -11.97 -0.82
CA LEU A 135 -13.79 -10.87 -0.64
C LEU A 135 -13.15 -9.71 0.13
N PHE A 136 -12.29 -9.99 1.12
CA PHE A 136 -11.62 -8.95 1.91
C PHE A 136 -10.82 -7.98 1.04
N TRP A 137 -10.03 -8.49 0.08
CA TRP A 137 -9.25 -7.64 -0.82
C TRP A 137 -10.15 -6.92 -1.82
N LEU A 138 -11.21 -7.57 -2.29
CA LEU A 138 -12.18 -6.97 -3.20
C LEU A 138 -12.90 -5.78 -2.57
N LEU A 139 -13.32 -5.89 -1.30
CA LEU A 139 -13.99 -4.79 -0.58
C LEU A 139 -13.06 -3.61 -0.30
N ARG A 140 -11.74 -3.82 -0.27
CA ARG A 140 -10.74 -2.74 -0.10
C ARG A 140 -10.38 -2.01 -1.40
N GLU A 141 -10.87 -2.49 -2.54
CA GLU A 141 -10.59 -1.86 -3.83
C GLU A 141 -11.22 -0.46 -3.88
N PRO A 142 -10.46 0.56 -4.30
CA PRO A 142 -10.96 1.91 -4.44
C PRO A 142 -11.98 2.00 -5.60
N VAL A 143 -13.08 2.71 -5.39
CA VAL A 143 -14.12 2.97 -6.41
C VAL A 143 -13.95 4.30 -7.12
N VAL A 144 -13.29 5.27 -6.46
CA VAL A 144 -12.89 6.54 -7.07
C VAL A 144 -11.43 6.41 -7.50
N ARG A 145 -11.13 6.76 -8.75
CA ARG A 145 -9.77 6.64 -9.33
C ARG A 145 -9.13 5.26 -9.11
N GLY A 146 -9.95 4.22 -9.01
CA GLY A 146 -9.47 2.86 -8.83
C GLY A 146 -8.89 2.31 -10.12
N SER A 147 -7.83 1.51 -10.01
CA SER A 147 -7.30 0.79 -11.17
C SER A 147 -8.14 -0.44 -11.55
N ARG A 148 -9.12 -0.85 -10.71
CA ARG A 148 -10.07 -1.95 -11.00
C ARG A 148 -11.42 -1.44 -11.42
N PHE A 149 -11.99 -0.61 -10.55
CA PHE A 149 -13.29 -0.01 -10.74
C PHE A 149 -13.07 1.40 -11.26
N VAL A 150 -13.19 1.55 -12.57
CA VAL A 150 -13.26 2.87 -13.18
C VAL A 150 -14.72 3.27 -13.13
N CYS A 151 -15.06 4.19 -12.23
CA CYS A 151 -16.39 4.79 -12.21
C CYS A 151 -16.57 5.60 -13.50
N GLY A 152 -17.15 4.98 -14.53
CA GLY A 152 -17.47 5.61 -15.81
C GLY A 152 -18.64 6.59 -15.74
N VAL A 153 -19.18 6.81 -14.54
CA VAL A 153 -20.21 7.81 -14.28
C VAL A 153 -19.54 9.18 -14.21
N GLY A 154 -20.21 10.22 -14.70
CA GLY A 154 -19.66 11.57 -14.83
C GLY A 154 -19.03 12.13 -13.54
N PRO A 155 -18.22 13.20 -13.65
CA PRO A 155 -17.41 13.74 -12.54
C PRO A 155 -18.21 14.10 -11.28
N SER A 156 -19.51 14.37 -11.42
CA SER A 156 -20.43 14.66 -10.32
C SER A 156 -20.60 13.52 -9.32
N LEU A 157 -20.65 12.26 -9.77
CA LEU A 157 -20.77 11.13 -8.82
C LEU A 157 -19.46 10.90 -8.08
N GLN A 158 -18.33 10.99 -8.77
CA GLN A 158 -17.02 10.86 -8.14
C GLN A 158 -16.81 11.94 -7.08
N GLN A 159 -17.26 13.17 -7.34
CA GLN A 159 -17.20 14.26 -6.37
C GLN A 159 -18.06 13.94 -5.13
N ARG A 160 -19.31 13.53 -5.30
CA ARG A 160 -20.19 13.16 -4.19
C ARG A 160 -19.64 12.00 -3.36
N LEU A 161 -19.08 10.97 -4.02
CA LEU A 161 -18.43 9.86 -3.32
C LEU A 161 -17.22 10.32 -2.49
N CYS A 162 -16.46 11.29 -2.98
CA CYS A 162 -15.37 11.91 -2.20
C CYS A 162 -15.90 12.71 -1.02
N GLU A 163 -16.94 13.52 -1.21
CA GLU A 163 -17.57 14.34 -0.17
C GLU A 163 -18.11 13.48 0.97
N GLU A 164 -18.79 12.37 0.63
CA GLU A 164 -19.35 11.41 1.58
C GLU A 164 -18.31 10.39 2.10
N ARG A 165 -17.04 10.48 1.68
CA ARG A 165 -15.95 9.54 2.03
C ARG A 165 -16.25 8.07 1.71
N ILE A 166 -17.07 7.81 0.69
CA ILE A 166 -17.38 6.49 0.16
C ILE A 166 -16.38 6.18 -0.96
N LEU A 167 -15.24 5.60 -0.60
CA LEU A 167 -14.09 5.49 -1.49
C LEU A 167 -13.68 4.05 -1.80
N THR A 168 -14.21 3.08 -1.08
CA THR A 168 -13.95 1.65 -1.29
C THR A 168 -15.23 0.90 -1.62
N LEU A 169 -15.10 -0.25 -2.30
CA LEU A 169 -16.24 -1.09 -2.64
C LEU A 169 -17.00 -1.54 -1.37
N GLY A 170 -16.28 -1.82 -0.28
CA GLY A 170 -16.86 -2.17 1.01
C GLY A 170 -17.83 -1.10 1.52
N GLN A 171 -17.42 0.17 1.50
CA GLN A 171 -18.28 1.29 1.91
C GLN A 171 -19.50 1.44 1.00
N VAL A 172 -19.35 1.23 -0.31
CA VAL A 172 -20.49 1.25 -1.24
C VAL A 172 -21.50 0.15 -0.88
N VAL A 173 -21.01 -1.07 -0.64
CA VAL A 173 -21.86 -2.21 -0.25
C VAL A 173 -22.54 -1.95 1.08
N GLU A 174 -21.84 -1.38 2.06
CA GLU A 174 -22.40 -0.99 3.37
C GLU A 174 -23.52 0.03 3.22
N VAL A 175 -23.31 1.11 2.44
CA VAL A 175 -24.31 2.17 2.23
C VAL A 175 -25.53 1.63 1.49
N LEU A 176 -25.35 0.86 0.42
CA LEU A 176 -26.46 0.31 -0.36
C LEU A 176 -27.29 -0.72 0.43
N ASN A 177 -26.70 -1.39 1.41
CA ASN A 177 -27.36 -2.40 2.21
C ASN A 177 -27.64 -1.95 3.65
N GLN A 178 -27.48 -0.66 3.96
CA GLN A 178 -27.54 -0.17 5.34
C GLN A 178 -28.86 -0.53 6.03
N SER A 179 -30.00 -0.33 5.36
CA SER A 179 -31.32 -0.69 5.89
C SER A 179 -31.48 -2.20 6.14
N ARG A 180 -30.89 -3.04 5.29
CA ARG A 180 -30.91 -4.51 5.44
C ARG A 180 -29.90 -5.03 6.46
N LEU A 181 -28.84 -4.26 6.74
CA LEU A 181 -27.77 -4.63 7.66
C LEU A 181 -28.02 -4.13 9.09
N GLN A 182 -28.77 -3.04 9.28
CA GLN A 182 -29.08 -2.47 10.61
C GLN A 182 -29.74 -3.47 11.56
N GLU A 183 -30.59 -4.35 11.02
CA GLU A 183 -31.30 -5.36 11.82
C GLU A 183 -30.52 -6.68 11.97
N ARG A 184 -29.33 -6.79 11.35
CA ARG A 184 -28.56 -8.03 11.33
C ARG A 184 -27.44 -8.02 12.36
N VAL A 185 -27.42 -9.07 13.17
CA VAL A 185 -26.32 -9.37 14.09
C VAL A 185 -25.05 -9.65 13.30
N ASP A 186 -23.92 -9.05 13.69
CA ASP A 186 -22.62 -9.15 13.01
C ASP A 186 -22.14 -10.60 12.82
N THR A 187 -22.45 -11.48 13.76
CA THR A 187 -22.30 -12.93 13.64
C THR A 187 -23.31 -13.66 14.52
N ARG A 188 -23.78 -14.82 14.04
CA ARG A 188 -24.62 -15.73 14.83
C ARG A 188 -23.92 -16.22 16.10
N TRP A 189 -22.59 -16.24 16.12
CA TRP A 189 -21.81 -16.59 17.31
C TRP A 189 -21.96 -15.60 18.46
N ARG A 190 -22.40 -14.36 18.21
CA ARG A 190 -22.63 -13.38 19.27
C ARG A 190 -23.62 -13.91 20.30
N ALA A 191 -24.70 -14.54 19.85
CA ALA A 191 -25.66 -15.19 20.73
C ALA A 191 -25.09 -16.45 21.40
N HIS A 192 -24.36 -17.29 20.67
CA HIS A 192 -23.82 -18.55 21.17
C HIS A 192 -22.69 -18.37 22.20
N LEU A 193 -21.91 -17.29 22.08
CA LEU A 193 -20.77 -16.98 22.93
C LEU A 193 -21.06 -15.88 23.97
N GLY A 194 -22.28 -15.35 24.01
CA GLY A 194 -22.67 -14.29 24.96
C GLY A 194 -21.86 -13.01 24.83
N LEU A 195 -21.47 -12.62 23.60
CA LEU A 195 -20.57 -11.49 23.38
C LEU A 195 -21.30 -10.15 23.52
N THR A 196 -20.71 -9.22 24.26
CA THR A 196 -21.19 -7.84 24.39
C THR A 196 -20.85 -7.00 23.15
N GLU A 197 -21.55 -5.88 22.91
CA GLU A 197 -21.31 -4.93 21.81
C GLU A 197 -19.82 -4.53 21.66
N ALA A 198 -19.11 -4.41 22.79
CA ALA A 198 -17.69 -4.05 22.82
C ALA A 198 -16.75 -5.18 22.35
N GLN A 199 -17.24 -6.42 22.27
CA GLN A 199 -16.46 -7.59 21.90
C GLN A 199 -16.74 -7.97 20.44
N ARG A 200 -15.69 -8.00 19.62
CA ARG A 200 -15.74 -8.50 18.24
C ARG A 200 -14.92 -9.78 18.13
N PRO A 201 -15.52 -10.89 17.66
CA PRO A 201 -14.77 -12.12 17.51
C PRO A 201 -13.78 -12.00 16.33
N GLU A 202 -12.49 -12.09 16.64
CA GLU A 202 -11.42 -12.10 15.65
C GLU A 202 -11.15 -13.52 15.15
N TRP A 203 -11.98 -13.97 14.21
CA TRP A 203 -11.88 -15.33 13.66
C TRP A 203 -10.55 -15.61 12.95
N ARG A 204 -9.78 -14.57 12.59
CA ARG A 204 -8.46 -14.69 11.96
C ARG A 204 -7.46 -15.52 12.77
N ALA A 205 -7.59 -15.58 14.10
CA ALA A 205 -6.75 -16.44 14.94
C ALA A 205 -7.04 -17.94 14.79
N LEU A 206 -8.24 -18.30 14.31
CA LEU A 206 -8.70 -19.68 14.17
C LEU A 206 -8.49 -20.25 12.76
N TYR A 207 -7.99 -19.45 11.80
CA TYR A 207 -7.82 -19.86 10.41
C TYR A 207 -6.35 -19.92 9.96
N LYS A 208 -6.03 -20.93 9.14
CA LYS A 208 -4.93 -20.88 8.15
C LYS A 208 -5.48 -20.35 6.82
N PRO A 209 -4.66 -19.73 5.94
CA PRO A 209 -5.11 -19.25 4.63
C PRO A 209 -5.84 -20.35 3.85
N SER A 210 -6.86 -19.95 3.08
CA SER A 210 -7.76 -20.83 2.34
C SER A 210 -7.00 -21.91 1.56
N LEU A 211 -7.09 -23.16 2.01
CA LEU A 211 -6.69 -24.31 1.22
C LEU A 211 -7.66 -24.44 0.05
N THR A 212 -7.13 -24.63 -1.16
CA THR A 212 -7.92 -24.88 -2.37
C THR A 212 -8.62 -26.24 -2.28
N LYS A 213 -9.74 -26.33 -1.56
CA LYS A 213 -10.62 -27.50 -1.57
C LYS A 213 -12.03 -27.08 -2.00
N ARG A 214 -12.59 -27.82 -2.96
CA ARG A 214 -13.93 -27.62 -3.56
C ARG A 214 -15.08 -28.23 -2.74
N GLY A 215 -14.80 -28.83 -1.58
CA GLY A 215 -15.81 -29.43 -0.70
C GLY A 215 -16.16 -28.45 0.42
N GLY A 216 -17.47 -28.26 0.66
CA GLY A 216 -18.03 -27.35 1.66
C GLY A 216 -17.19 -27.29 2.94
N ASP A 217 -16.49 -26.16 3.08
CA ASP A 217 -15.45 -25.98 4.07
C ASP A 217 -16.05 -25.97 5.48
N LEU A 218 -15.58 -26.86 6.35
CA LEU A 218 -15.95 -26.86 7.76
C LEU A 218 -15.66 -25.49 8.39
N GLN A 219 -14.63 -24.80 7.90
CA GLN A 219 -14.29 -23.44 8.33
C GLN A 219 -15.36 -22.42 7.92
N TRP A 220 -15.97 -22.58 6.74
CA TRP A 220 -17.10 -21.75 6.30
C TRP A 220 -18.33 -21.98 7.20
N ARG A 221 -18.64 -23.24 7.51
CA ARG A 221 -19.76 -23.58 8.39
C ARG A 221 -19.55 -23.05 9.81
N ILE A 222 -18.32 -23.15 10.32
CA ILE A 222 -17.95 -22.55 11.60
C ILE A 222 -18.11 -21.03 11.48
N LEU A 223 -17.53 -20.33 10.51
CA LEU A 223 -17.61 -18.86 10.40
C LEU A 223 -19.06 -18.35 10.39
N HIS A 224 -19.95 -19.05 9.69
CA HIS A 224 -21.34 -18.65 9.50
C HIS A 224 -22.32 -19.26 10.51
N ALA A 225 -21.85 -20.11 11.44
CA ALA A 225 -22.68 -20.91 12.34
C ALA A 225 -23.84 -21.59 11.58
N ALA A 226 -23.48 -22.40 10.57
CA ALA A 226 -24.37 -23.04 9.61
C ALA A 226 -24.53 -24.56 9.82
#